data_AF-A0A497RT52-F1
#
_entry.id   AF-A0A497RT52-F1
#
_cell.length_a   1.000
_cell.length_b   1.000
_cell.length_c   1.000
_cell.angle_alpha   90.00
_cell.angle_beta   90.00
_cell.angle_gamma   90.00
#
_symmetry.space_group_name_H-M   'P 1'
#
loop_
_entity.id
_entity.type
_entity.pdbx_description
1 polymer ?
#
loop_
_entity_poly.entity_id
_entity_poly.type
_entity_poly.pdbx_seq_one_letter_code
_entity_poly.pdbx_strand_id
1 'polypeptide(L)'
;MVNKTALIVHSKHTKEYAKLVAKNYRDVEFLEVRRPPTNEVLKIKTDKDVIIGIGGGSVIDTAKVISKDKRVIAIPTTASGSAMTPYATVWEKNKKISVPTKKPIPKNYEFPIKLPVNLKSPQYYTASPPGNKP
;
A
#
# COMPACT_ATOMS: atom_id res chain seq x y z
N MET A 1 -15.50 16.51 3.73
CA MET A 1 -15.64 15.60 2.58
C MET A 1 -14.90 16.22 1.39
N VAL A 2 -13.94 15.50 0.81
CA VAL A 2 -13.14 15.99 -0.33
C VAL A 2 -13.92 15.72 -1.61
N ASN A 3 -14.04 16.72 -2.49
CA ASN A 3 -14.68 16.57 -3.80
C ASN A 3 -13.77 15.84 -4.81
N LYS A 4 -13.33 14.63 -4.43
CA LYS A 4 -12.50 13.73 -5.24
C LYS A 4 -13.05 12.32 -5.15
N THR A 5 -12.88 11.58 -6.23
CA THR A 5 -13.17 10.15 -6.33
C THR A 5 -11.92 9.32 -6.00
N ALA A 6 -12.10 8.12 -5.45
CA ALA A 6 -10.97 7.30 -5.00
C ALA A 6 -11.11 5.83 -5.37
N LEU A 7 -9.99 5.21 -5.74
CA LEU A 7 -9.81 3.76 -5.72
C LEU A 7 -9.06 3.39 -4.44
N ILE A 8 -9.70 2.63 -3.55
CA ILE A 8 -9.09 2.14 -2.33
C ILE A 8 -8.73 0.66 -2.48
N VAL A 9 -7.43 0.39 -2.56
CA VAL A 9 -6.87 -0.96 -2.58
C VAL A 9 -6.63 -1.40 -1.13
N HIS A 10 -7.21 -2.52 -0.72
CA HIS A 10 -7.14 -3.01 0.66
C HIS A 10 -6.99 -4.53 0.72
N SER A 11 -6.76 -5.07 1.91
CA SER A 11 -6.80 -6.52 2.18
C SER A 11 -8.06 -6.88 2.95
N LYS A 12 -8.34 -8.18 3.11
CA LYS A 12 -9.40 -8.67 4.02
C LYS A 12 -9.29 -8.06 5.42
N HIS A 13 -8.07 -7.93 5.95
CA HIS A 13 -7.82 -7.43 7.31
C HIS A 13 -7.94 -5.91 7.45
N THR A 14 -7.83 -5.17 6.35
CA THR A 14 -7.90 -3.69 6.34
C THR A 14 -9.21 -3.16 5.76
N LYS A 15 -10.20 -4.02 5.54
CA LYS A 15 -11.51 -3.67 4.96
C LYS A 15 -12.27 -2.63 5.78
N GLU A 16 -12.37 -2.80 7.09
CA GLU A 16 -13.07 -1.84 7.96
C GLU A 16 -12.35 -0.48 7.95
N TYR A 17 -11.02 -0.49 7.90
CA TYR A 17 -10.26 0.75 7.81
C TYR A 17 -10.43 1.44 6.44
N ALA A 18 -10.51 0.66 5.35
CA ALA A 18 -10.84 1.17 4.03
C ALA A 18 -12.20 1.88 4.01
N LYS A 19 -13.22 1.31 4.67
CA LYS A 19 -14.55 1.96 4.81
C LYS A 19 -14.48 3.27 5.58
N LEU A 20 -13.66 3.37 6.62
CA LEU A 20 -13.47 4.63 7.37
C LEU A 20 -12.83 5.71 6.50
N VAL A 21 -11.77 5.35 5.75
CA VAL A 21 -11.10 6.28 4.83
C VAL A 21 -12.04 6.73 3.72
N ALA A 22 -12.88 5.83 3.20
CA ALA A 22 -13.82 6.11 2.12
C ALA A 22 -14.81 7.25 2.43
N LYS A 23 -15.19 7.46 3.70
CA LYS A 23 -16.08 8.56 4.12
C LYS A 23 -15.56 9.96 3.77
N ASN A 24 -14.26 10.08 3.50
CA ASN A 24 -13.64 11.35 3.12
C ASN A 24 -13.77 11.69 1.63
N TYR A 25 -14.29 10.79 0.81
CA TYR A 25 -14.33 10.92 -0.66
C TYR A 25 -15.77 10.81 -1.17
N ARG A 26 -16.03 11.40 -2.33
CA ARG A 26 -17.38 11.49 -2.90
C ARG A 26 -17.86 10.16 -3.49
N ASP A 27 -16.97 9.49 -4.21
CA ASP A 27 -17.24 8.22 -4.90
C ASP A 27 -16.02 7.31 -4.75
N VAL A 28 -16.23 6.09 -4.27
CA VAL A 28 -15.16 5.19 -3.86
C VAL A 28 -15.38 3.80 -4.44
N GLU A 29 -14.38 3.34 -5.19
CA GLU A 29 -14.26 1.96 -5.63
C GLU A 29 -13.30 1.20 -4.70
N PHE A 30 -13.65 -0.04 -4.35
CA PHE A 30 -12.81 -0.88 -3.50
C PHE A 30 -12.21 -2.03 -4.29
N LEU A 31 -10.90 -2.24 -4.15
CA LEU A 31 -10.20 -3.40 -4.69
C LEU A 31 -9.59 -4.23 -3.55
N GLU A 32 -10.14 -5.43 -3.33
CA GLU A 32 -9.61 -6.36 -2.33
C GLU A 32 -8.47 -7.20 -2.91
N VAL A 33 -7.30 -7.10 -2.28
CA VAL A 33 -6.08 -7.86 -2.59
C VAL A 33 -5.96 -9.04 -1.63
N ARG A 34 -5.93 -10.24 -2.19
CA ARG A 34 -5.75 -11.50 -1.43
C ARG A 34 -4.39 -12.17 -1.66
N ARG A 35 -3.71 -11.81 -2.75
CA ARG A 35 -2.44 -12.38 -3.18
C ARG A 35 -1.51 -11.26 -3.64
N PRO A 36 -0.19 -11.48 -3.69
CA PRO A 36 0.73 -10.55 -4.34
C PRO A 36 0.26 -10.22 -5.77
N PRO A 37 0.48 -8.99 -6.26
CA PRO A 37 0.04 -8.60 -7.60
C PRO A 37 0.73 -9.45 -8.67
N THR A 38 -0.05 -9.88 -9.66
CA THR A 38 0.44 -10.55 -10.87
C THR A 38 0.40 -9.59 -12.05
N ASN A 39 0.86 -10.05 -13.23
CA ASN A 39 0.79 -9.27 -14.47
C ASN A 39 -0.63 -8.82 -14.85
N GLU A 40 -1.67 -9.43 -14.28
CA GLU A 40 -3.06 -9.01 -14.49
C GLU A 40 -3.33 -7.61 -13.93
N VAL A 41 -2.65 -7.24 -12.83
CA VAL A 41 -2.80 -5.93 -12.18
C VAL A 41 -2.34 -4.80 -13.11
N LEU A 42 -1.36 -5.04 -13.98
CA LEU A 42 -0.88 -4.07 -14.98
C LEU A 42 -1.98 -3.68 -15.99
N LYS A 43 -2.98 -4.56 -16.19
CA LYS A 43 -4.08 -4.35 -17.14
C LYS A 43 -5.21 -3.54 -16.53
N ILE A 44 -5.27 -3.42 -15.21
CA ILE A 44 -6.31 -2.65 -14.51
C ILE A 44 -6.15 -1.17 -14.88
N LYS A 45 -7.26 -0.56 -15.29
CA LYS A 45 -7.38 0.89 -15.53
C LYS A 45 -8.38 1.45 -14.53
N THR A 46 -8.12 2.66 -14.06
CA THR A 46 -9.02 3.39 -13.16
C THR A 46 -9.11 4.84 -13.60
N ASP A 47 -10.32 5.37 -13.63
CA ASP A 47 -10.64 6.76 -13.90
C ASP A 47 -10.65 7.63 -12.63
N LYS A 48 -10.50 7.00 -11.45
CA LYS A 48 -10.51 7.70 -10.16
C LYS A 48 -9.39 8.73 -10.03
N ASP A 49 -9.70 9.80 -9.29
CA ASP A 49 -8.78 10.92 -9.07
C ASP A 49 -7.59 10.52 -8.19
N VAL A 50 -7.84 9.65 -7.21
CA VAL A 50 -6.86 9.24 -6.19
C VAL A 50 -6.82 7.73 -6.07
N ILE A 51 -5.62 7.16 -6.01
CA ILE A 51 -5.41 5.75 -5.63
C ILE A 51 -4.84 5.70 -4.21
N ILE A 52 -5.45 4.90 -3.35
CA ILE A 52 -5.07 4.74 -1.93
C ILE A 52 -4.79 3.26 -1.66
N GLY A 53 -3.59 2.93 -1.21
CA GLY A 53 -3.22 1.57 -0.79
C GLY A 53 -3.19 1.45 0.73
N ILE A 54 -4.06 0.62 1.31
CA ILE A 54 -4.21 0.45 2.76
C ILE A 54 -3.89 -0.99 3.16
N GLY A 55 -2.66 -1.24 3.59
CA GLY A 55 -2.24 -2.59 3.97
C GLY A 55 -0.74 -2.80 3.97
N GLY A 56 -0.33 -4.05 3.73
CA GLY A 56 1.07 -4.43 3.62
C GLY A 56 1.65 -4.23 2.22
N GLY A 57 2.84 -4.79 2.00
CA GLY A 57 3.60 -4.65 0.75
C GLY A 57 2.80 -5.01 -0.50
N SER A 58 2.09 -6.15 -0.49
CA SER A 58 1.26 -6.57 -1.63
C SER A 58 0.16 -5.58 -1.98
N VAL A 59 -0.48 -4.96 -0.99
CA VAL A 59 -1.56 -3.98 -1.21
C VAL A 59 -1.00 -2.71 -1.83
N ILE A 60 0.12 -2.22 -1.27
CA ILE A 60 0.76 -0.98 -1.73
C ILE A 60 1.39 -1.17 -3.11
N ASP A 61 1.98 -2.34 -3.37
CA ASP A 61 2.51 -2.69 -4.69
C ASP A 61 1.40 -2.77 -5.73
N THR A 62 0.26 -3.40 -5.42
CA THR A 62 -0.92 -3.38 -6.29
C THR A 62 -1.36 -1.94 -6.59
N ALA A 63 -1.45 -1.08 -5.57
CA ALA A 63 -1.85 0.31 -5.75
C ALA A 63 -0.89 1.09 -6.66
N LYS A 64 0.43 0.91 -6.49
CA LYS A 64 1.47 1.53 -7.34
C LYS A 64 1.41 1.06 -8.79
N VAL A 65 1.15 -0.23 -9.00
CA VAL A 65 1.03 -0.79 -10.36
C VAL A 65 -0.19 -0.23 -11.08
N ILE A 66 -1.33 -0.14 -10.39
CA ILE A 66 -2.57 0.42 -10.95
C ILE A 66 -2.41 1.93 -11.22
N SER A 67 -1.72 2.66 -10.34
CA SER A 67 -1.57 4.10 -10.47
C SER A 67 -0.73 4.52 -11.67
N LYS A 68 0.16 3.63 -12.16
CA LYS A 68 1.11 3.93 -13.25
C LYS A 68 1.89 5.22 -12.91
N ASP A 69 1.63 6.29 -13.64
CA ASP A 69 2.28 7.60 -13.47
C ASP A 69 1.60 8.52 -12.46
N LYS A 70 0.49 8.12 -11.83
CA LYS A 70 -0.15 8.87 -10.74
C LYS A 70 0.56 8.56 -9.41
N ARG A 71 0.60 9.54 -8.50
CA ARG A 71 1.08 9.31 -7.13
C ARG A 71 0.02 8.58 -6.31
N VAL A 72 0.44 7.57 -5.55
CA VAL A 72 -0.40 6.80 -4.61
C VAL A 72 -0.31 7.39 -3.22
N ILE A 73 -1.42 7.40 -2.48
CA ILE A 73 -1.40 7.58 -1.02
C ILE A 73 -1.25 6.19 -0.40
N ALA A 74 -0.16 5.94 0.33
CA ALA A 74 0.07 4.67 0.99
C ALA A 74 -0.19 4.80 2.49
N ILE A 75 -1.05 3.94 3.02
CA ILE A 75 -1.27 3.78 4.46
C ILE A 75 -0.76 2.39 4.86
N PRO A 76 0.54 2.28 5.22
CA PRO A 76 1.15 1.01 5.53
C PRO A 76 0.65 0.45 6.87
N THR A 77 0.29 -0.83 6.87
CA THR A 77 -0.07 -1.56 8.11
C THR A 77 0.99 -2.60 8.49
N THR A 78 2.10 -2.67 7.73
CA THR A 78 3.24 -3.59 7.95
C THR A 78 4.54 -2.84 7.65
N ALA A 79 5.67 -3.27 8.22
CA ALA A 79 7.00 -2.71 7.93
C ALA A 79 7.66 -3.33 6.68
N SER A 80 6.92 -3.40 5.56
CA SER A 80 7.45 -3.95 4.31
C SER A 80 8.37 -2.98 3.52
N GLY A 81 8.40 -1.70 3.89
CA GLY A 81 9.13 -0.67 3.15
C GLY A 81 8.51 -0.25 1.80
N SER A 82 7.46 -0.94 1.32
CA SER A 82 6.84 -0.68 0.01
C SER A 82 6.30 0.75 -0.17
N ALA A 83 5.86 1.40 0.92
CA ALA A 83 5.45 2.81 0.90
C ALA A 83 6.60 3.80 0.67
N MET A 84 7.84 3.37 0.88
CA MET A 84 9.04 4.22 0.89
C MET A 84 9.86 4.12 -0.40
N THR A 85 9.50 3.22 -1.32
CA THR A 85 10.26 2.97 -2.56
C THR A 85 9.44 3.32 -3.82
N PRO A 86 10.11 3.72 -4.91
CA PRO A 86 9.49 3.90 -6.23
C PRO A 86 9.40 2.57 -7.02
N TYR A 87 9.33 1.42 -6.35
CA TYR A 87 9.30 0.10 -7.02
C TYR A 87 8.16 -0.74 -6.48
N ALA A 88 7.42 -1.41 -7.36
CA ALA A 88 6.41 -2.40 -6.99
C ALA A 88 6.89 -3.81 -7.37
N THR A 89 6.73 -4.76 -6.45
CA THR A 89 6.94 -6.17 -6.78
C THR A 89 5.71 -6.69 -7.52
N VAL A 90 5.89 -7.31 -8.68
CA VAL A 90 4.85 -8.07 -9.39
C VAL A 90 5.34 -9.50 -9.61
N TRP A 91 4.43 -10.48 -9.60
CA TRP A 91 4.71 -11.88 -9.85
C TRP A 91 4.29 -12.28 -11.27
N GLU A 92 5.26 -12.73 -12.05
CA GLU A 92 5.06 -13.32 -13.37
C GLU A 92 5.30 -14.83 -13.28
N LYS A 93 4.23 -15.62 -13.24
CA LYS A 93 4.29 -17.08 -13.00
C LYS A 93 5.03 -17.35 -11.67
N ASN A 94 6.29 -17.78 -11.74
CA ASN A 94 7.15 -18.05 -10.59
C ASN A 94 8.31 -17.04 -10.43
N LYS A 95 8.34 -15.99 -11.25
CA LYS A 95 9.39 -14.98 -11.23
C LYS A 95 8.88 -13.70 -10.59
N LYS A 96 9.66 -13.17 -9.66
CA LYS A 96 9.44 -11.86 -9.05
C LYS A 96 10.06 -10.79 -9.95
N ILE A 97 9.25 -9.87 -10.45
CA ILE A 97 9.69 -8.72 -11.25
C ILE A 97 9.53 -7.43 -10.43
N SER A 98 10.45 -6.49 -10.61
CA SER A 98 10.40 -5.16 -9.97
C SER A 98 9.99 -4.14 -11.01
N VAL A 99 8.83 -3.53 -10.83
CA VAL A 99 8.25 -2.55 -11.75
C VAL A 99 8.53 -1.14 -11.20
N PRO A 100 9.18 -0.25 -11.96
CA PRO A 100 9.37 1.13 -11.55
C PRO A 100 8.02 1.88 -11.53
N THR A 101 7.81 2.70 -10.51
CA THR A 101 6.56 3.42 -10.21
C THR A 101 6.89 4.75 -9.56
N LYS A 102 5.92 5.68 -9.45
CA LYS A 102 6.14 6.88 -8.62
C LYS A 102 6.15 6.51 -7.14
N LYS A 103 7.11 7.09 -6.41
CA LYS A 103 7.18 6.94 -4.95
C LYS A 103 5.84 7.38 -4.32
N PRO A 104 5.20 6.52 -3.51
CA PRO A 104 3.96 6.88 -2.82
C PRO A 104 4.18 8.03 -1.83
N ILE A 105 3.09 8.67 -1.44
CA ILE A 105 3.03 9.57 -0.30
C ILE A 105 2.62 8.71 0.90
N PRO A 106 3.56 8.34 1.80
CA PRO A 106 3.22 7.62 3.02
C PRO A 106 2.40 8.54 3.92
N LYS A 107 1.27 8.05 4.42
CA LYS A 107 0.51 8.68 5.50
C LYS A 107 0.48 7.74 6.69
N ASN A 108 0.96 8.24 7.83
CA ASN A 108 0.56 7.71 9.13
C ASN A 108 -0.81 8.30 9.48
N TYR A 109 -1.62 7.54 10.22
CA TYR A 109 -2.83 8.08 10.80
C TYR A 109 -2.91 7.74 12.28
N GLU A 110 -3.38 8.72 13.04
CA GLU A 110 -3.58 8.74 14.51
C GLU A 110 -4.75 7.86 14.98
N PHE A 111 -5.28 6.98 14.13
CA PHE A 111 -6.30 6.03 14.57
C PHE A 111 -5.58 4.81 15.15
N PRO A 112 -5.75 4.49 16.45
CA PRO A 112 -5.26 3.24 17.01
C PRO A 112 -6.07 2.09 16.41
N ILE A 113 -5.66 1.63 15.23
CA ILE A 113 -6.21 0.41 14.65
C ILE A 113 -5.65 -0.71 15.52
N LYS A 114 -6.53 -1.38 16.26
CA LYS A 114 -6.23 -2.71 16.82
C LYS A 114 -6.04 -3.67 15.65
N LEU A 115 -4.86 -3.61 15.02
CA LEU A 115 -4.44 -4.62 14.07
C LEU A 115 -4.43 -5.96 14.83
N PRO A 116 -4.92 -7.06 14.22
CA PRO A 116 -4.85 -8.36 14.86
C PRO A 116 -3.38 -8.63 15.20
N VAL A 117 -3.12 -8.93 16.48
CA VAL A 117 -1.81 -8.97 17.15
C VAL A 117 -0.85 -10.03 16.56
N ASN A 118 -1.30 -10.77 15.53
CA ASN A 118 -0.52 -11.75 14.78
C ASN A 118 0.23 -11.16 13.56
N LEU A 119 0.45 -9.84 13.50
CA LEU A 119 1.55 -9.35 12.68
C LEU A 119 2.85 -9.80 13.34
N LYS A 120 3.58 -10.71 12.69
CA LYS A 120 5.00 -10.91 12.99
C LYS A 120 5.65 -9.53 12.96
N SER A 121 6.12 -9.11 14.13
CA SER A 121 6.68 -7.78 14.34
C SER A 121 7.73 -7.48 13.27
N PRO A 122 7.88 -6.22 12.86
CA PRO A 122 9.07 -5.81 12.14
C PRO A 122 10.27 -6.25 12.98
N GLN A 123 11.17 -7.05 12.39
CA GLN A 123 12.54 -7.06 12.88
C GLN A 123 13.09 -5.67 12.55
N TYR A 124 12.86 -4.73 13.46
CA TYR A 124 13.70 -3.54 13.52
C TYR A 124 15.09 -4.07 13.81
N TYR A 125 15.90 -4.27 12.77
CA TYR A 125 17.32 -4.09 12.93
C TYR A 125 17.47 -2.61 13.32
N THR A 126 17.56 -2.36 14.62
CA THR A 126 18.30 -1.20 15.10
C THR A 126 19.67 -1.35 14.48
N ALA A 127 19.92 -0.62 13.40
CA ALA A 127 21.29 -0.31 13.04
C ALA A 127 21.83 0.45 14.25
N SER A 128 22.57 -0.25 15.10
CA SER A 128 23.39 0.41 16.11
C SER A 128 24.23 1.44 15.36
N PRO A 129 24.31 2.71 15.81
CA PRO A 129 25.30 3.61 15.26
C PRO A 129 26.67 2.93 15.37
N PRO A 130 27.57 3.06 14.37
CA PRO A 130 28.90 2.48 14.47
C PRO A 130 29.52 2.95 15.78
N GLY A 131 29.72 1.98 16.68
CA GLY A 131 30.22 2.24 18.02
C GLY A 131 31.55 2.96 17.91
N ASN A 132 31.64 4.10 18.59
CA ASN A 132 32.92 4.68 18.93
C ASN A 132 33.60 3.65 19.85
N LYS A 133 34.57 2.91 19.32
CA LYS A 133 35.41 2.03 20.13
C LYS A 133 36.28 2.93 21.03
N PRO A 134 36.44 2.59 22.31
CA PRO A 134 37.49 3.18 23.14
C PRO A 134 38.89 2.81 22.61
#